data_AF-A0A2M8BHH0-F1
#
_entry.id   AF-A0A2M8BHH0-F1
#
_cell.length_a   1.000
_cell.length_b   1.000
_cell.length_c   1.000
_cell.angle_alpha   90.00
_cell.angle_beta   90.00
_cell.angle_gamma   90.00
#
_symmetry.space_group_name_H-M   'P 1'
#
loop_
_entity.id
_entity.type
_entity.pdbx_description
1 polymer ?
#
loop_
_entity_poly.entity_id
_entity_poly.type
_entity_poly.pdbx_seq_one_letter_code
_entity_poly.pdbx_strand_id
1 'polypeptide(L)'
;MAANSRLLELASPLGLEAETLELLPLLPLVYVAWSDGEIQAEELSVILEFAETRGLKSETSLELLQGWLDARPGEAFFKEGLKVLSYLVASLPADEAKAAAGDVTELCDAVARASGGLSGHTINIDASERLALRKVAVRLDLGSKPSTRVALQKILDTALDL
;
A
#
# COMPACT_ATOMS: atom_id res chain seq x y z
N MET A 1 -22.25 -6.39 6.01
CA MET A 1 -23.22 -5.33 5.65
C MET A 1 -22.85 -3.93 6.15
N ALA A 2 -22.85 -3.59 7.45
CA ALA A 2 -22.59 -2.19 7.89
C ALA A 2 -21.12 -1.72 7.75
N ALA A 3 -20.15 -2.64 7.82
CA ALA A 3 -18.73 -2.32 7.64
C ALA A 3 -18.37 -2.05 6.16
N ASN A 4 -19.00 -2.78 5.22
CA ASN A 4 -18.75 -2.58 3.78
C ASN A 4 -19.19 -1.21 3.29
N SER A 5 -20.41 -0.81 3.66
CA SER A 5 -20.95 0.49 3.29
C SER A 5 -20.06 1.63 3.79
N ARG A 6 -19.50 1.49 5.00
CA ARG A 6 -18.61 2.51 5.54
C ARG A 6 -17.24 2.53 4.85
N LEU A 7 -16.66 1.38 4.54
CA LEU A 7 -15.39 1.32 3.80
C LEU A 7 -15.53 1.96 2.42
N LEU A 8 -16.59 1.61 1.68
CA LEU A 8 -16.90 2.20 0.37
C LEU A 8 -17.20 3.70 0.46
N GLU A 9 -17.96 4.16 1.45
CA GLU A 9 -18.18 5.60 1.71
C GLU A 9 -16.86 6.36 1.90
N LEU A 10 -15.89 5.74 2.57
CA LEU A 10 -14.57 6.34 2.83
C LEU A 10 -13.65 6.27 1.61
N ALA A 11 -13.80 5.23 0.77
CA ALA A 11 -12.97 4.99 -0.41
C ALA A 11 -13.46 5.75 -1.66
N SER A 12 -14.77 5.95 -1.81
CA SER A 12 -15.38 6.61 -2.98
C SER A 12 -14.84 8.02 -3.27
N PRO A 13 -14.54 8.89 -2.26
CA PRO A 13 -13.88 10.17 -2.52
C PRO A 13 -12.48 10.08 -3.17
N LEU A 14 -11.84 8.90 -3.11
CA LEU A 14 -10.58 8.59 -3.78
C LEU A 14 -10.80 8.05 -5.20
N GLY A 15 -12.04 7.93 -5.66
CA GLY A 15 -12.39 7.24 -6.90
C GLY A 15 -12.23 5.72 -6.80
N LEU A 16 -12.18 5.19 -5.58
CA LEU A 16 -12.14 3.75 -5.34
C LEU A 16 -13.56 3.22 -5.13
N GLU A 17 -13.96 2.33 -6.02
CA GLU A 17 -15.20 1.57 -5.98
C GLU A 17 -14.93 0.12 -5.53
N ALA A 18 -15.99 -0.66 -5.32
CA ALA A 18 -15.91 -2.03 -4.81
C ALA A 18 -14.92 -2.91 -5.58
N GLU A 19 -14.91 -2.82 -6.91
CA GLU A 19 -14.01 -3.61 -7.76
C GLU A 19 -12.54 -3.18 -7.69
N THR A 20 -12.25 -2.02 -7.09
CA THR A 20 -10.91 -1.40 -7.05
C THR A 20 -10.35 -1.30 -5.63
N LEU A 21 -11.10 -1.75 -4.62
CA LEU A 21 -10.63 -1.79 -3.22
C LEU A 21 -9.38 -2.65 -3.05
N GLU A 22 -9.13 -3.58 -3.98
CA GLU A 22 -7.90 -4.38 -4.02
C GLU A 22 -6.62 -3.56 -4.18
N LEU A 23 -6.73 -2.29 -4.60
CA LEU A 23 -5.62 -1.35 -4.69
C LEU A 23 -5.23 -0.71 -3.34
N LEU A 24 -6.10 -0.76 -2.31
CA LEU A 24 -5.82 -0.12 -1.02
C LEU A 24 -4.48 -0.54 -0.39
N PRO A 25 -4.09 -1.84 -0.40
CA PRO A 25 -2.80 -2.26 0.12
C PRO A 25 -1.60 -1.85 -0.74
N LEU A 26 -1.79 -1.45 -2.01
CA LEU A 26 -0.73 -0.96 -2.90
C LEU A 26 -0.47 0.55 -2.72
N LEU A 27 -1.46 1.31 -2.24
CA LEU A 27 -1.34 2.76 -2.06
C LEU A 27 -0.13 3.18 -1.19
N PRO A 28 0.21 2.51 -0.07
CA PRO A 28 1.42 2.78 0.70
C PRO A 28 2.72 2.54 -0.07
N LEU A 29 2.76 1.52 -0.94
CA LEU A 29 3.93 1.18 -1.75
C LEU A 29 4.17 2.29 -2.78
N VAL A 30 3.11 2.72 -3.47
CA VAL A 30 3.15 3.83 -4.42
C VAL A 30 3.53 5.14 -3.71
N TYR A 31 3.07 5.37 -2.48
CA TYR A 31 3.47 6.52 -1.68
C TYR A 31 4.98 6.54 -1.38
N VAL A 32 5.55 5.38 -1.08
CA VAL A 32 7.00 5.25 -0.78
C VAL A 32 7.83 5.41 -2.05
N ALA A 33 7.43 4.81 -3.17
CA ALA A 33 8.13 4.98 -4.45
C ALA A 33 8.14 6.45 -4.93
N TRP A 34 7.09 7.22 -4.62
CA TRP A 34 7.05 8.66 -4.93
C TRP A 34 7.71 9.56 -3.87
N SER A 35 8.45 8.99 -2.90
CA SER A 35 8.90 9.75 -1.74
C SER A 35 9.98 10.78 -2.04
N ASP A 36 10.85 10.51 -3.01
CA ASP A 36 11.91 11.42 -3.49
C ASP A 36 11.46 12.27 -4.70
N GLY A 37 10.32 11.92 -5.31
CA GLY A 37 9.70 12.64 -6.41
C GLY A 37 9.80 11.93 -7.76
N GLU A 38 10.43 10.76 -7.85
CA GLU A 38 10.54 9.97 -9.09
C GLU A 38 10.56 8.47 -8.77
N ILE A 39 9.71 7.68 -9.43
CA ILE A 39 9.74 6.22 -9.28
C ILE A 39 10.87 5.62 -10.13
N GLN A 40 11.76 4.85 -9.51
CA GLN A 40 12.81 4.11 -10.20
C GLN A 40 12.26 2.82 -10.85
N ALA A 41 12.93 2.34 -11.89
CA ALA A 41 12.48 1.15 -12.65
C ALA A 41 12.41 -0.11 -11.77
N GLU A 42 13.32 -0.24 -10.81
CA GLU A 42 13.37 -1.35 -9.85
C GLU A 42 12.19 -1.29 -8.87
N GLU A 43 11.82 -0.09 -8.39
CA GLU A 43 10.67 0.11 -7.50
C GLU A 43 9.35 -0.19 -8.21
N LEU A 44 9.23 0.30 -9.46
CA LEU A 44 8.10 0.01 -10.33
C LEU A 44 7.94 -1.49 -10.53
N SER A 45 9.04 -2.20 -10.83
CA SER A 45 9.03 -3.65 -11.03
C SER A 45 8.54 -4.39 -9.78
N VAL A 46 8.99 -3.99 -8.59
CA VAL A 46 8.54 -4.58 -7.32
C VAL A 46 7.05 -4.32 -7.07
N ILE A 47 6.55 -3.12 -7.36
CA ILE A 47 5.11 -2.81 -7.20
C ILE A 47 4.26 -3.67 -8.14
N LEU A 48 4.68 -3.81 -9.40
CA LEU A 48 3.96 -4.60 -10.40
C LEU A 48 3.99 -6.10 -10.08
N GLU A 49 5.13 -6.64 -9.64
CA GLU A 49 5.24 -8.05 -9.18
C GLU A 49 4.29 -8.32 -8.00
N PHE A 50 4.15 -7.36 -7.07
CA PHE A 50 3.22 -7.50 -5.97
C PHE A 50 1.76 -7.38 -6.39
N ALA A 51 1.44 -6.53 -7.37
CA ALA A 51 0.10 -6.46 -7.95
C ALA A 51 -0.27 -7.80 -8.61
N GLU A 52 0.64 -8.36 -9.41
CA GLU A 52 0.46 -9.66 -10.07
C GLU A 52 0.32 -10.81 -9.07
N THR A 53 1.20 -10.88 -8.07
CA THR A 53 1.18 -11.93 -7.04
C THR A 53 -0.11 -11.94 -6.22
N ARG A 54 -0.77 -10.78 -6.08
CA ARG A 54 -2.06 -10.65 -5.41
C ARG A 54 -3.25 -11.02 -6.28
N GLY A 55 -3.00 -11.35 -7.55
CA GLY A 55 -4.05 -11.67 -8.50
C GLY A 55 -4.90 -10.46 -8.85
N LEU A 56 -4.30 -9.27 -8.90
CA LEU A 56 -4.95 -8.06 -9.42
C LEU A 56 -5.29 -8.34 -10.89
N LYS A 57 -6.58 -8.57 -11.16
CA LYS A 57 -7.08 -9.06 -12.46
C LYS A 57 -8.02 -8.08 -13.16
N SER A 58 -8.57 -7.13 -12.40
CA SER A 58 -9.47 -6.12 -12.94
C SER A 58 -8.69 -5.18 -13.85
N GLU A 59 -9.13 -5.05 -15.11
CA GLU A 59 -8.57 -4.07 -16.05
C GLU A 59 -8.65 -2.66 -15.46
N THR A 60 -9.78 -2.32 -14.81
CA THR A 60 -9.96 -1.03 -14.12
C THR A 60 -8.94 -0.83 -13.00
N SER A 61 -8.65 -1.85 -12.20
CA SER A 61 -7.66 -1.75 -11.13
C SER A 61 -6.25 -1.55 -11.69
N LEU A 62 -5.92 -2.26 -12.78
CA LEU A 62 -4.64 -2.10 -13.47
C LEU A 62 -4.48 -0.70 -14.08
N GLU A 63 -5.52 -0.17 -14.72
CA GLU A 63 -5.53 1.18 -15.27
C GLU A 63 -5.36 2.25 -14.18
N LEU A 64 -6.06 2.13 -13.05
CA LEU A 64 -5.92 3.04 -11.93
C LEU A 64 -4.53 2.98 -11.30
N LEU A 65 -3.99 1.77 -11.09
CA LEU A 65 -2.63 1.59 -10.59
C LEU A 65 -1.62 2.23 -11.53
N GLN A 66 -1.74 1.99 -12.84
CA GLN A 66 -0.88 2.61 -13.85
C GLN A 66 -0.96 4.13 -13.78
N GLY A 67 -2.17 4.69 -13.63
CA GLY A 67 -2.36 6.13 -13.46
C GLY A 67 -1.62 6.71 -12.24
N TRP A 68 -1.58 5.98 -11.12
CA TRP A 68 -0.81 6.41 -9.95
C TRP A 68 0.71 6.28 -10.12
N LEU A 69 1.16 5.34 -10.96
CA LEU A 69 2.57 5.11 -11.26
C LEU A 69 3.11 6.09 -12.31
N ASP A 70 2.27 6.50 -13.26
CA ASP A 70 2.62 7.48 -14.30
C ASP A 70 2.63 8.92 -13.77
N ALA A 71 1.73 9.23 -12.83
CA ALA A 71 1.60 10.56 -12.26
C ALA A 71 1.33 10.50 -10.76
N ARG A 72 2.22 11.14 -9.99
CA ARG A 72 2.12 11.20 -8.53
C ARG A 72 0.75 11.73 -8.08
N PRO A 73 -0.05 10.93 -7.35
CA PRO A 73 -1.25 11.43 -6.71
C PRO A 73 -0.94 12.55 -5.70
N GLY A 74 -1.88 13.47 -5.51
CA GLY A 74 -1.71 14.56 -4.56
C GLY A 74 -1.53 14.07 -3.12
N GLU A 75 -0.88 14.87 -2.26
CA GLU A 75 -0.65 14.48 -0.86
C GLU A 75 -1.96 14.21 -0.09
N ALA A 76 -3.03 14.93 -0.42
CA ALA A 76 -4.36 14.68 0.14
C ALA A 76 -4.89 13.28 -0.21
N PHE A 77 -4.68 12.82 -1.45
CA PHE A 77 -5.07 11.48 -1.89
C PHE A 77 -4.38 10.41 -1.05
N PHE A 78 -3.05 10.50 -0.90
CA PHE A 78 -2.31 9.54 -0.05
C PHE A 78 -2.74 9.61 1.41
N LYS A 79 -2.94 10.82 1.94
CA LYS A 79 -3.37 10.99 3.33
C LYS A 79 -4.72 10.33 3.59
N GLU A 80 -5.71 10.55 2.72
CA GLU A 80 -7.04 9.96 2.86
C GLU A 80 -6.99 8.46 2.59
N GLY A 81 -6.29 7.99 1.55
CA GLY A 81 -6.11 6.57 1.25
C GLY A 81 -5.48 5.77 2.39
N LEU A 82 -4.44 6.31 3.03
CA LEU A 82 -3.83 5.66 4.20
C LEU A 82 -4.78 5.61 5.41
N LYS A 83 -5.72 6.56 5.54
CA LYS A 83 -6.77 6.47 6.58
C LYS A 83 -7.78 5.38 6.25
N VAL A 84 -8.18 5.24 4.98
CA VAL A 84 -9.08 4.16 4.56
C VAL A 84 -8.44 2.79 4.83
N LEU A 85 -7.17 2.63 4.47
CA LEU A 85 -6.42 1.40 4.76
C LEU A 85 -6.31 1.15 6.27
N SER A 86 -6.01 2.18 7.06
CA SER A 86 -5.96 2.08 8.53
C SER A 86 -7.31 1.65 9.13
N TYR A 87 -8.43 2.20 8.62
CA TYR A 87 -9.78 1.79 9.01
C TYR A 87 -10.05 0.32 8.70
N LEU A 88 -9.67 -0.14 7.50
CA LEU A 88 -9.80 -1.53 7.09
C LEU A 88 -8.97 -2.46 7.99
N VAL A 89 -7.70 -2.13 8.22
CA VAL A 89 -6.82 -2.90 9.12
C VAL A 89 -7.39 -2.96 10.53
N ALA A 90 -7.90 -1.84 11.07
CA ALA A 90 -8.48 -1.77 12.40
C ALA A 90 -9.80 -2.55 12.54
N SER A 91 -10.46 -2.89 11.43
CA SER A 91 -11.67 -3.72 11.43
C SER A 91 -11.38 -5.22 11.59
N LEU A 92 -10.13 -5.64 11.41
CA LEU A 92 -9.69 -7.02 11.59
C LEU A 92 -9.49 -7.37 13.08
N PRO A 93 -9.55 -8.67 13.44
CA PRO A 93 -9.08 -9.14 14.74
C PRO A 93 -7.64 -8.68 15.02
N ALA A 94 -7.31 -8.37 16.28
CA ALA A 94 -6.05 -7.71 16.64
C ALA A 94 -4.78 -8.41 16.09
N ASP A 95 -4.73 -9.74 16.14
CA ASP A 95 -3.60 -10.51 15.61
C ASP A 95 -3.50 -10.42 14.08
N GLU A 96 -4.65 -10.40 13.39
CA GLU A 96 -4.72 -10.27 11.94
C GLU A 96 -4.40 -8.83 11.50
N ALA A 97 -4.92 -7.82 12.20
CA ALA A 97 -4.60 -6.41 11.99
C ALA A 97 -3.09 -6.16 12.11
N LYS A 98 -2.45 -6.72 13.14
CA LYS A 98 -1.00 -6.61 13.34
C LYS A 98 -0.22 -7.29 12.21
N ALA A 99 -0.62 -8.49 11.81
CA ALA A 99 0.04 -9.21 10.71
C ALA A 99 -0.12 -8.47 9.37
N ALA A 100 -1.34 -8.03 9.08
CA ALA A 100 -1.72 -7.26 7.90
C ALA A 100 -0.84 -6.02 7.73
N ALA A 101 -0.77 -5.23 8.79
CA ALA A 101 -0.02 -3.99 8.82
C ALA A 101 1.49 -4.27 8.75
N GLY A 102 1.98 -5.33 9.40
CA GLY A 102 3.35 -5.81 9.28
C GLY A 102 3.74 -6.15 7.83
N ASP A 103 2.89 -6.90 7.13
CA ASP A 103 3.08 -7.26 5.74
C ASP A 103 3.10 -6.00 4.84
N VAL A 104 2.16 -5.05 4.99
CA VAL A 104 2.19 -3.77 4.23
C VAL A 104 3.53 -3.05 4.42
N THR A 105 4.03 -3.02 5.65
CA THR A 105 5.29 -2.34 5.97
C THR A 105 6.50 -3.05 5.36
N GLU A 106 6.52 -4.38 5.40
CA GLU A 106 7.58 -5.20 4.78
C GLU A 106 7.64 -4.97 3.25
N LEU A 107 6.50 -4.83 2.60
CA LEU A 107 6.43 -4.54 1.17
C LEU A 107 6.88 -3.11 0.84
N CYS A 108 6.50 -2.14 1.67
CA CYS A 108 7.01 -0.78 1.53
C CYS A 108 8.54 -0.74 1.67
N ASP A 109 9.11 -1.50 2.62
CA ASP A 109 10.55 -1.62 2.81
C ASP A 109 11.20 -2.33 1.60
N ALA A 110 10.54 -3.33 1.01
CA ALA A 110 11.01 -3.96 -0.23
C ALA A 110 11.06 -2.97 -1.40
N VAL A 111 10.04 -2.13 -1.56
CA VAL A 111 10.02 -1.06 -2.58
C VAL A 111 11.19 -0.09 -2.36
N ALA A 112 11.31 0.51 -1.16
CA ALA A 112 12.38 1.45 -0.84
C ALA A 112 13.81 0.86 -0.94
N ARG A 113 13.95 -0.47 -0.90
CA ARG A 113 15.25 -1.14 -1.08
C ARG A 113 15.56 -1.46 -2.52
N ALA A 114 14.56 -1.51 -3.40
CA ALA A 114 14.73 -1.91 -4.80
C ALA A 114 15.61 -0.92 -5.56
N SER A 115 15.45 0.37 -5.30
CA SER A 115 16.24 1.49 -5.83
C SER A 115 17.59 1.69 -5.12
N GLY A 116 17.86 0.95 -4.04
CA GLY A 116 18.98 1.14 -3.11
C GLY A 116 20.37 0.95 -3.70
N GLY A 117 20.80 1.86 -4.59
CA GLY A 117 22.21 2.14 -4.89
C GLY A 117 22.66 1.90 -6.32
N LEU A 118 22.26 2.76 -7.28
CA LEU A 118 22.97 2.97 -8.56
C LEU A 118 23.78 4.27 -8.61
N SER A 119 24.23 4.77 -7.46
CA SER A 119 25.35 5.72 -7.34
C SER A 119 26.43 5.17 -6.41
N GLY A 120 27.06 4.06 -6.84
CA GLY A 120 28.44 3.70 -6.50
C GLY A 120 28.80 3.25 -5.07
N HIS A 121 28.11 3.63 -3.99
CA HIS A 121 28.51 3.20 -2.64
C HIS A 121 27.32 3.06 -1.67
N THR A 122 27.05 1.82 -1.27
CA THR A 122 26.16 1.38 -0.16
C THR A 122 24.66 1.40 -0.46
N ILE A 123 24.02 0.24 -0.30
CA ILE A 123 22.56 0.05 -0.24
C ILE A 123 22.04 0.83 0.96
N ASN A 124 21.73 2.11 0.78
CA ASN A 124 21.20 2.98 1.82
C ASN A 124 19.87 3.53 1.33
N ILE A 125 18.79 3.09 1.98
CA ILE A 125 17.49 3.79 1.94
C ILE A 125 17.77 5.26 2.29
N ASP A 126 17.27 6.20 1.50
CA ASP A 126 17.52 7.62 1.70
C ASP A 126 16.71 8.20 2.87
N ALA A 127 16.84 9.51 3.13
CA ALA A 127 16.12 10.16 4.23
C ALA A 127 14.60 10.33 3.96
N SER A 128 14.21 10.55 2.69
CA SER A 128 12.82 10.72 2.27
C SER A 128 12.06 9.40 2.31
N GLU A 129 12.66 8.33 1.79
CA GLU A 129 12.11 6.97 1.83
C GLU A 129 11.93 6.49 3.27
N ARG A 130 12.94 6.69 4.14
CA ARG A 130 12.81 6.39 5.57
C ARG A 130 11.68 7.19 6.23
N LEU A 131 11.49 8.44 5.83
CA LEU A 131 10.40 9.26 6.35
C LEU A 131 9.04 8.75 5.86
N ALA A 132 8.93 8.36 4.59
CA ALA A 132 7.72 7.78 4.01
C ALA A 132 7.35 6.46 4.70
N LEU A 133 8.33 5.56 4.90
CA LEU A 133 8.17 4.32 5.66
C LEU A 133 7.67 4.58 7.08
N ARG A 134 8.27 5.53 7.80
CA ARG A 134 7.82 5.91 9.15
C ARG A 134 6.39 6.45 9.13
N LYS A 135 6.03 7.27 8.15
CA LYS A 135 4.67 7.82 8.01
C LYS A 135 3.62 6.73 7.75
N VAL A 136 3.98 5.69 6.99
CA VAL A 136 3.12 4.50 6.77
C VAL A 136 3.00 3.71 8.06
N ALA A 137 4.11 3.33 8.69
CA ALA A 137 4.13 2.53 9.91
C ALA A 137 3.34 3.18 11.07
N VAL A 138 3.49 4.50 11.25
CA VAL A 138 2.74 5.26 12.27
C VAL A 138 1.24 5.27 11.98
N ARG A 139 0.84 5.40 10.70
CA ARG A 139 -0.59 5.43 10.33
C ARG A 139 -1.28 4.08 10.45
N LEU A 140 -0.51 3.00 10.31
CA LEU A 140 -1.00 1.63 10.49
C LEU A 140 -0.88 1.14 11.94
N ASP A 141 -0.48 2.03 12.88
CA ASP A 141 -0.29 1.77 14.32
C ASP A 141 0.60 0.55 14.63
N LEU A 142 1.73 0.47 13.93
CA LEU A 142 2.62 -0.70 14.04
C LEU A 142 3.86 -0.46 14.89
N GLY A 143 3.98 -1.27 15.95
CA GLY A 143 5.27 -1.63 16.54
C GLY A 143 5.84 -2.89 15.86
N SER A 144 7.00 -2.78 15.21
CA SER A 144 7.64 -3.82 14.38
C SER A 144 7.74 -5.23 15.00
N LYS A 145 7.34 -6.25 14.22
CA LYS A 145 8.05 -7.52 13.86
C LYS A 145 7.18 -8.37 12.88
N PRO A 146 7.76 -9.28 12.07
CA PRO A 146 7.14 -9.95 10.88
C PRO A 146 6.22 -11.13 11.28
N SER A 147 5.40 -11.79 10.45
CA SER A 147 4.90 -11.74 9.05
C SER A 147 3.77 -12.79 8.98
N THR A 148 2.89 -12.74 7.98
CA THR A 148 2.52 -13.91 7.14
C THR A 148 1.76 -13.36 5.94
N ARG A 149 2.21 -13.61 4.69
CA ARG A 149 1.53 -13.21 3.43
C ARG A 149 0.01 -13.44 3.39
N VAL A 150 -0.48 -14.34 4.25
CA VAL A 150 -1.90 -14.64 4.50
C VAL A 150 -2.68 -13.42 4.99
N ALA A 151 -2.09 -12.49 5.72
CA ALA A 151 -2.84 -11.40 6.36
C ALA A 151 -3.30 -10.33 5.36
N LEU A 152 -2.49 -10.02 4.34
CA LEU A 152 -2.94 -9.15 3.24
C LEU A 152 -4.07 -9.77 2.42
N GLN A 153 -4.01 -11.08 2.16
CA GLN A 153 -5.12 -11.75 1.48
C GLN A 153 -6.38 -11.64 2.32
N LYS A 154 -6.28 -11.82 3.64
CA LYS A 154 -7.42 -11.61 4.55
C LYS A 154 -7.94 -10.17 4.56
N ILE A 155 -7.07 -9.16 4.45
CA ILE A 155 -7.50 -7.76 4.29
C ILE A 155 -8.34 -7.61 3.01
N LEU A 156 -7.86 -8.19 1.91
CA LEU A 156 -8.50 -8.11 0.60
C LEU A 156 -9.81 -8.89 0.58
N ASP A 157 -9.82 -10.12 1.08
CA ASP A 157 -11.03 -10.94 1.22
C ASP A 157 -12.03 -10.23 2.12
N THR A 158 -11.59 -9.63 3.23
CA THR A 158 -12.47 -8.80 4.05
C THR A 158 -13.00 -7.60 3.26
N ALA A 159 -12.22 -6.94 2.40
CA ALA A 159 -12.73 -5.84 1.58
C ALA A 159 -13.71 -6.31 0.48
N LEU A 160 -13.54 -7.53 -0.05
CA LEU A 160 -14.30 -8.07 -1.19
C LEU A 160 -15.54 -8.90 -0.78
N ASP A 161 -15.50 -9.58 0.36
CA ASP A 161 -16.58 -10.41 0.91
C ASP A 161 -17.61 -9.62 1.75
N LEU A 162 -17.35 -8.32 2.01
CA LEU A 162 -18.11 -7.53 2.99
C LEU A 162 -19.46 -7.00 2.51
#